data_AF-A0A843CGA5-F1
#
_entry.id   AF-A0A843CGA5-F1
#
_cell.length_a   1.000
_cell.length_b   1.000
_cell.length_c   1.000
_cell.angle_alpha   90.00
_cell.angle_beta   90.00
_cell.angle_gamma   90.00
#
_symmetry.space_group_name_H-M   'P 1'
#
loop_
_entity.id
_entity.type
_entity.pdbx_description
1 polymer ?
#
loop_
_entity_poly.entity_id
_entity_poly.type
_entity_poly.pdbx_seq_one_letter_code
_entity_poly.pdbx_strand_id
1 'polypeptide(L)'
;MEDFVVPGDTLGSIEEMEAGNNTFDDGSKIRASTIGIANIDKKNKIAQVENGKQLAIPKKGDIVIGTVAAVLSSMIAVAINYINGKPNSTGLECICQNMDRRKIMVQYMQQLTSLN
;
A
#
# COMPACT_ATOMS: atom_id res chain seq x y z
N MET A 1 9.66 -19.29 18.78
CA MET A 1 10.79 -19.22 17.85
C MET A 1 10.22 -18.53 16.62
N GLU A 2 10.73 -17.34 16.32
CA GLU A 2 10.35 -16.62 15.10
C GLU A 2 11.14 -17.28 13.97
N ASP A 3 10.47 -18.14 13.21
CA ASP A 3 11.12 -18.88 12.14
C ASP A 3 11.13 -18.02 10.88
N PHE A 4 12.34 -17.80 10.36
CA PHE A 4 12.53 -17.22 9.05
C PHE A 4 12.12 -18.23 7.98
N VAL A 5 11.26 -17.82 7.07
CA VAL A 5 10.66 -18.68 6.04
C VAL A 5 10.88 -18.11 4.65
N VAL A 6 10.95 -19.00 3.66
CA VAL A 6 11.03 -18.68 2.24
C VAL A 6 9.77 -19.14 1.50
N PRO A 7 9.47 -18.59 0.30
CA PRO A 7 8.31 -18.99 -0.48
C PRO A 7 8.29 -20.51 -0.73
N GLY A 8 7.15 -21.14 -0.43
CA GLY A 8 6.95 -22.59 -0.54
C GLY A 8 7.09 -23.35 0.78
N ASP A 9 7.70 -22.75 1.80
CA ASP A 9 7.79 -23.35 3.13
C ASP A 9 6.40 -23.58 3.73
N THR A 10 6.24 -24.70 4.42
CA THR A 10 4.97 -25.09 5.06
C THR A 10 4.84 -24.43 6.42
N LEU A 11 3.74 -23.71 6.62
CA LEU A 11 3.41 -23.05 7.89
C LEU A 11 2.44 -23.89 8.74
N GLY A 12 1.60 -24.69 8.08
CA GLY A 12 0.77 -25.70 8.75
C GLY A 12 -0.33 -26.27 7.86
N SER A 13 -1.27 -26.99 8.46
CA SER A 13 -2.39 -27.64 7.77
C SER A 13 -3.58 -26.70 7.60
N ILE A 14 -4.30 -26.82 6.49
CA ILE A 14 -5.55 -26.08 6.22
C ILE A 14 -6.69 -26.47 7.19
N GLU A 15 -6.58 -27.64 7.82
CA GLU A 15 -7.55 -28.11 8.81
C GLU A 15 -7.40 -27.36 10.14
N GLU A 16 -6.19 -26.87 10.41
CA GLU A 16 -5.83 -26.26 11.69
C GLU A 16 -5.86 -24.72 11.62
N MET A 17 -5.62 -24.16 10.43
CA MET A 17 -5.39 -22.73 10.23
C MET A 17 -5.91 -22.23 8.89
N GLU A 18 -6.10 -20.92 8.81
CA GLU A 18 -6.44 -20.17 7.60
C GLU A 18 -5.26 -19.34 7.09
N ALA A 19 -5.23 -19.10 5.77
CA ALA A 19 -4.16 -18.36 5.11
C ALA A 19 -4.35 -16.85 5.33
N GLY A 20 -3.37 -16.23 6.00
CA GLY A 20 -3.29 -14.80 6.22
C GLY A 20 -2.39 -14.08 5.22
N ASN A 21 -1.91 -12.90 5.61
CA ASN A 21 -1.05 -12.08 4.76
C ASN A 21 0.24 -12.80 4.35
N ASN A 22 0.60 -12.66 3.08
CA ASN A 22 1.79 -13.27 2.48
C ASN A 22 1.87 -14.80 2.59
N THR A 23 0.72 -15.46 2.66
CA THR A 23 0.58 -16.92 2.62
C THR A 23 -0.48 -17.32 1.60
N PHE A 24 -0.48 -18.58 1.19
CA PHE A 24 -1.51 -19.13 0.33
C PHE A 24 -1.81 -20.57 0.71
N ASP A 25 -3.00 -21.02 0.35
CA ASP A 25 -3.45 -22.40 0.48
C ASP A 25 -3.13 -23.16 -0.83
N ASP A 26 -2.44 -24.30 -0.73
CA ASP A 26 -2.13 -25.19 -1.85
C ASP A 26 -3.15 -26.32 -2.09
N GLY A 27 -4.25 -26.34 -1.33
CA GLY A 27 -5.27 -27.39 -1.30
C GLY A 27 -5.04 -28.45 -0.23
N SER A 28 -3.93 -28.40 0.50
CA SER A 28 -3.60 -29.32 1.59
C SER A 28 -2.95 -28.63 2.79
N LYS A 29 -2.09 -27.64 2.52
CA LYS A 29 -1.23 -26.98 3.49
C LYS A 29 -1.18 -25.48 3.19
N ILE A 30 -0.98 -24.72 4.24
CA ILE A 30 -0.70 -23.30 4.14
C ILE A 30 0.79 -23.11 3.96
N ARG A 31 1.15 -22.36 2.91
CA ARG A 31 2.54 -22.08 2.55
C ARG A 31 2.85 -20.60 2.55
N ALA A 32 4.11 -20.28 2.82
CA ALA A 32 4.64 -18.94 2.65
C ALA A 32 4.63 -18.54 1.17
N SER A 33 4.16 -17.33 0.87
CA SER A 33 4.20 -16.71 -0.46
C SER A 33 5.40 -15.78 -0.62
N THR A 34 5.96 -15.28 0.48
CA THR A 34 7.07 -14.32 0.51
C THR A 34 8.17 -14.78 1.46
N ILE A 35 9.32 -14.11 1.41
CA ILE A 35 10.40 -14.26 2.39
C ILE A 35 10.10 -13.38 3.61
N GLY A 36 10.20 -13.92 4.82
CA GLY A 36 9.97 -13.15 6.04
C GLY A 36 9.97 -13.97 7.31
N ILE A 37 9.38 -13.41 8.37
CA ILE A 37 9.20 -14.10 9.65
C ILE A 37 7.79 -14.68 9.72
N ALA A 38 7.67 -15.97 10.01
CA ALA A 38 6.39 -16.61 10.23
C ALA A 38 5.75 -16.13 11.55
N ASN A 39 4.53 -15.59 11.46
CA ASN A 39 3.72 -15.22 12.60
C ASN A 39 2.42 -16.05 12.56
N ILE A 40 2.26 -16.92 13.55
CA ILE A 40 1.10 -17.80 13.67
C ILE A 40 0.22 -17.31 14.82
N ASP A 41 -0.90 -16.70 14.48
CA ASP A 41 -1.91 -16.29 15.45
C ASP A 41 -2.75 -17.51 15.87
N LYS A 42 -2.41 -18.09 17.02
CA LYS A 42 -3.12 -19.26 17.57
C LYS A 42 -4.56 -18.96 17.98
N LYS A 43 -4.91 -17.70 18.25
CA LYS A 43 -6.25 -17.34 18.72
C LYS A 43 -7.22 -17.30 17.55
N ASN A 44 -6.82 -16.67 16.46
CA ASN A 44 -7.62 -16.57 15.24
C ASN A 44 -7.33 -17.72 14.26
N LYS A 45 -6.33 -18.56 14.56
CA LYS A 45 -5.84 -19.65 13.70
C LYS A 45 -5.39 -19.16 12.33
N ILE A 46 -4.69 -18.02 12.29
CA ILE A 46 -4.21 -17.42 11.03
C ILE A 46 -2.70 -17.58 10.95
N ALA A 47 -2.23 -18.19 9.87
CA ALA A 47 -0.81 -18.24 9.54
C ALA A 47 -0.48 -17.09 8.57
N GLN A 48 0.47 -16.24 8.93
CA GLN A 48 0.90 -15.12 8.09
C GLN A 48 2.43 -14.98 8.11
N VAL A 49 2.97 -14.35 7.08
CA VAL A 49 4.40 -14.03 7.02
C VAL A 49 4.59 -12.53 7.05
N GLU A 50 5.35 -12.05 8.02
CA GLU A 50 5.73 -10.65 8.11
C GLU A 50 6.95 -10.39 7.23
N ASN A 51 6.75 -9.62 6.17
CA ASN A 51 7.84 -9.06 5.38
C ASN A 51 8.02 -7.58 5.71
N GLY A 52 9.26 -7.12 5.80
CA GLY A 52 9.57 -5.70 6.10
C GLY A 52 9.11 -4.72 5.02
N LYS A 53 8.62 -5.22 3.88
CA LYS A 53 8.05 -4.43 2.77
C LYS A 53 6.53 -4.50 2.78
N GLN A 54 5.89 -3.93 3.81
CA GLN A 54 4.49 -3.56 3.65
C GLN A 54 4.37 -2.35 2.73
N LEU A 55 3.56 -2.49 1.68
CA LEU A 55 3.14 -1.37 0.85
C LEU A 55 2.38 -0.39 1.75
N ALA A 56 2.91 0.83 1.92
CA ALA A 56 2.22 1.89 2.63
C ALA A 56 1.08 2.42 1.76
N ILE A 57 -0.11 1.82 1.91
CA ILE A 57 -1.33 2.27 1.24
C ILE A 57 -2.05 3.25 2.17
N PRO A 58 -2.33 4.49 1.73
CA PRO A 58 -3.01 5.48 2.57
C PRO A 58 -4.46 5.05 2.83
N LYS A 59 -4.93 5.30 4.04
CA LYS A 59 -6.31 5.05 4.48
C LYS A 59 -7.07 6.36 4.65
N LYS A 60 -8.40 6.28 4.72
CA LYS A 60 -9.24 7.45 4.95
C LYS A 60 -8.83 8.12 6.27
N GLY A 61 -8.50 9.40 6.21
CA GLY A 61 -8.02 10.20 7.35
C GLY A 61 -6.51 10.40 7.39
N ASP A 62 -5.74 9.68 6.58
CA ASP A 62 -4.29 9.90 6.48
C ASP A 62 -3.96 11.21 5.76
N ILE A 63 -2.87 11.84 6.18
CA ILE A 63 -2.31 13.02 5.53
C ILE A 63 -1.25 12.56 4.53
N VAL A 64 -1.47 12.86 3.25
CA VAL A 64 -0.54 12.55 2.16
C VAL A 64 0.16 13.80 1.67
N ILE A 65 1.45 13.70 1.37
CA ILE A 65 2.25 14.74 0.73
C ILE A 65 2.76 14.18 -0.58
N GLY A 66 2.56 14.90 -1.66
CA GLY A 66 2.88 14.42 -2.99
C GLY A 66 3.14 15.55 -3.98
N THR A 67 3.72 15.16 -5.11
CA THR A 67 4.02 16.07 -6.22
C THR A 67 2.90 15.99 -7.24
N VAL A 68 2.44 17.13 -7.75
CA VAL A 68 1.45 17.15 -8.83
C VAL A 68 2.09 16.57 -10.08
N ALA A 69 1.64 15.38 -10.49
CA ALA A 69 2.15 14.67 -11.65
C ALA A 69 1.46 15.17 -12.93
N ALA A 70 0.16 15.44 -12.86
CA ALA A 70 -0.60 16.00 -13.98
C ALA A 70 -1.81 16.81 -13.50
N VAL A 71 -2.16 17.82 -14.28
CA VAL A 71 -3.42 18.55 -14.14
C VAL A 71 -4.27 18.26 -15.37
N LEU A 72 -5.43 17.65 -15.15
CA LEU A 72 -6.43 17.38 -16.18
C LEU A 72 -7.62 18.34 -16.01
N SER A 73 -8.48 18.39 -17.02
CA SER A 73 -9.60 19.35 -17.10
C SER A 73 -10.55 19.31 -15.89
N SER A 74 -10.68 18.17 -15.22
CA SER A 74 -11.60 17.96 -14.09
C SER A 74 -10.93 17.40 -12.83
N MET A 75 -9.63 17.09 -12.88
CA MET A 75 -8.95 16.39 -11.82
C MET A 75 -7.44 16.64 -11.83
N ILE A 76 -6.81 16.41 -10.69
CA ILE A 76 -5.36 16.51 -10.53
C ILE A 76 -4.84 15.14 -10.13
N ALA A 77 -3.82 14.66 -10.83
CA ALA A 77 -3.06 13.49 -10.43
C ALA A 77 -1.88 13.93 -9.56
N VAL A 78 -1.75 13.33 -8.38
CA VAL A 78 -0.69 13.63 -7.43
C VAL A 78 0.05 12.32 -7.12
N ALA A 79 1.36 12.30 -7.39
CA ALA A 79 2.23 11.20 -7.00
C ALA A 79 2.55 11.31 -5.51
N ILE A 80 2.22 10.28 -4.73
CA ILE A 80 2.34 10.29 -3.28
C ILE A 80 3.78 10.00 -2.87
N ASN A 81 4.45 10.98 -2.27
CA ASN A 81 5.81 10.85 -1.78
C ASN A 81 5.87 10.49 -0.29
N TYR A 82 4.90 10.94 0.52
CA TYR A 82 4.84 10.67 1.95
C TYR A 82 3.41 10.41 2.44
N ILE A 83 3.29 9.56 3.46
CA ILE A 83 2.04 9.27 4.17
C ILE A 83 2.31 9.41 5.67
N ASN A 84 1.59 10.32 6.34
CA ASN A 84 1.77 10.64 7.76
C ASN A 84 3.25 10.90 8.14
N GLY A 85 3.97 11.64 7.28
CA GLY A 85 5.39 11.98 7.46
C GLY A 85 6.38 10.85 7.14
N LYS A 86 5.92 9.65 6.79
CA LYS A 86 6.79 8.53 6.38
C LYS A 86 6.98 8.50 4.87
N PRO A 87 8.21 8.33 4.36
CA PRO A 87 8.45 8.25 2.93
C PRO A 87 7.76 7.02 2.35
N ASN A 88 7.17 7.21 1.18
CA ASN A 88 6.44 6.19 0.47
C ASN A 88 7.15 5.84 -0.85
N SER A 89 7.60 4.60 -1.00
CA SER A 89 8.25 4.09 -2.22
C SER A 89 7.34 3.22 -3.08
N THR A 90 6.03 3.21 -2.79
CA THR A 90 5.06 2.32 -3.47
C THR A 90 4.67 2.80 -4.86
N GLY A 91 5.04 4.02 -5.25
CA GLY A 91 4.68 4.58 -6.55
C GLY A 91 3.18 4.88 -6.70
N LEU A 92 2.46 5.01 -5.59
CA LEU A 92 1.03 5.30 -5.61
C LEU A 92 0.75 6.73 -6.10
N GLU A 93 -0.26 6.86 -6.94
CA GLU A 93 -0.83 8.14 -7.37
C GLU A 93 -2.26 8.26 -6.85
N CYS A 94 -2.68 9.47 -6.49
CA CYS A 94 -4.06 9.77 -6.16
C CYS A 94 -4.66 10.78 -7.15
N ILE A 95 -5.97 10.62 -7.39
CA ILE A 95 -6.75 11.51 -8.23
C ILE A 95 -7.60 12.40 -7.33
N CYS A 96 -7.38 13.70 -7.39
CA CYS A 96 -8.15 14.69 -6.67
C CYS A 96 -9.18 15.33 -7.61
N GLN A 97 -10.45 14.93 -7.47
CA GLN A 97 -11.59 15.48 -8.19
C GLN A 97 -12.30 16.53 -7.33
N ASN A 98 -11.71 17.70 -7.08
CA ASN A 98 -12.41 18.74 -6.32
C ASN A 98 -12.80 19.92 -7.21
N MET A 99 -14.09 20.00 -7.55
CA MET A 99 -14.63 20.97 -8.51
C MET A 99 -14.56 22.44 -8.03
N ASP A 100 -14.61 22.68 -6.72
CA ASP A 100 -14.74 24.03 -6.15
C ASP A 100 -13.45 24.85 -6.19
N ARG A 101 -12.29 24.19 -6.21
CA ARG A 101 -10.98 24.87 -6.31
C ARG A 101 -10.38 24.84 -7.71
N ARG A 102 -11.11 24.32 -8.71
CA ARG A 102 -10.67 24.26 -10.12
C ARG A 102 -10.18 25.60 -10.65
N LYS A 103 -11.00 26.65 -10.49
CA LYS A 103 -10.69 28.00 -11.00
C LYS A 103 -9.41 28.56 -10.37
N ILE A 104 -9.25 28.37 -9.07
CA ILE A 104 -8.09 28.84 -8.31
C ILE A 104 -6.83 28.12 -8.80
N MET A 105 -6.84 26.79 -8.90
CA MET A 105 -5.66 26.03 -9.32
C MET A 105 -5.26 26.27 -10.78
N VAL A 106 -6.23 26.36 -11.70
CA VAL A 106 -5.93 26.66 -13.12
C VAL A 106 -5.36 28.08 -13.26
N GLN A 107 -5.91 29.07 -12.55
CA GLN A 107 -5.40 30.44 -12.60
C GLN A 107 -3.97 30.56 -12.05
N TYR A 108 -3.66 29.93 -10.93
CA TYR A 108 -2.29 29.94 -10.38
C TYR A 108 -1.29 29.29 -11.35
N MET A 109 -1.65 28.18 -11.99
CA MET A 109 -0.80 27.52 -12.97
C MET A 109 -0.58 28.38 -14.23
N GLN A 110 -1.63 29.04 -14.73
CA GLN A 110 -1.53 29.98 -15.86
C GLN A 110 -0.61 31.17 -15.53
N GLN A 111 -0.68 31.69 -14.30
CA GLN A 111 0.25 32.71 -13.85
C GLN A 111 1.70 32.20 -13.84
N LEU A 112 1.94 31.01 -13.29
CA LEU A 112 3.28 30.40 -13.23
C LEU A 112 3.87 30.10 -14.62
N THR A 113 3.06 29.68 -15.59
CA THR A 113 3.53 29.45 -16.96
C THR A 113 3.72 30.74 -17.74
N SER A 114 2.95 31.80 -17.44
CA SER A 114 3.10 33.13 -18.06
C SER A 114 4.28 33.95 -17.53
N LEU A 115 4.92 33.48 -16.45
CA LEU A 115 6.08 34.10 -15.82
C LEU A 115 7.42 33.58 -16.39
N ASN A 116 7.39 32.67 -17.36
CA ASN A 116 8.56 32.18 -18.11
C ASN A 116 8.52 32.65 -19.56
#